data_AF-A0A7H8V4Q5-F1
#
_entry.id   AF-A0A7H8V4Q5-F1
#
_cell.length_a   1.000
_cell.length_b   1.000
_cell.length_c   1.000
_cell.angle_alpha   90.00
_cell.angle_beta   90.00
_cell.angle_gamma   90.00
#
_symmetry.space_group_name_H-M   'P 1'
#
loop_
_entity.id
_entity.type
_entity.pdbx_description
1 polymer ?
#
loop_
_entity_poly.entity_id
_entity_poly.type
_entity_poly.pdbx_seq_one_letter_code
_entity_poly.pdbx_strand_id
1 'polypeptide(L)'
;MVTGLDDAGRQGIDGVYYNPNGHPPYIISEAKYNKAKLSKGLADGTDQMDLEWINNRLDRAVSEEHLAAIQDAMEFGDVQSHLFNVKENGRIIVNQLDDMAKKMK
;
A
#
# COMPACT_ATOMS: atom_id res chain seq x y z
N MET A 1 12.49 -2.56 18.26
CA MET A 1 12.00 -1.36 18.98
C MET A 1 12.25 -0.19 18.04
N VAL A 2 11.24 0.54 17.60
CA VAL A 2 11.44 1.77 16.81
C VAL A 2 11.85 2.85 17.80
N THR A 3 13.01 3.47 17.59
CA THR A 3 13.61 4.43 18.54
C THR A 3 13.14 5.87 18.34
N GLY A 4 12.35 6.15 17.30
CA GLY A 4 11.63 7.41 17.12
C GLY A 4 10.43 7.21 16.19
N LEU A 5 9.24 7.64 16.61
CA LEU A 5 8.06 7.70 15.73
C LEU A 5 8.20 8.75 14.61
N ASP A 6 9.26 9.58 14.70
CA ASP A 6 9.69 10.57 13.73
C ASP A 6 10.83 10.09 12.81
N ASP A 7 11.24 8.81 12.92
CA ASP A 7 12.15 8.23 11.93
C ASP A 7 11.50 8.36 10.55
N ALA A 8 12.27 8.86 9.58
CA ALA A 8 11.83 8.98 8.19
C ALA A 8 11.19 7.64 7.78
N GLY A 9 9.90 7.68 7.45
CA GLY A 9 9.13 6.47 7.13
C GLY A 9 9.88 5.62 6.11
N ARG A 10 9.75 4.30 6.22
CA ARG A 10 10.26 3.38 5.20
C ARG A 10 9.78 3.86 3.83
N GLN A 11 10.72 4.08 2.91
CA GLN A 11 10.38 4.49 1.55
C GLN A 11 9.94 3.25 0.77
N GLY A 12 8.69 3.21 0.33
CA GLY A 12 8.15 2.11 -0.47
C GLY A 12 6.84 1.58 0.10
N ILE A 13 6.45 0.40 -0.37
CA ILE A 13 5.26 -0.33 0.10
C ILE A 13 5.56 -0.93 1.47
N ASP A 14 4.70 -0.68 2.46
CA ASP A 14 4.91 -1.20 3.82
C ASP A 14 4.69 -2.71 3.91
N GLY A 15 3.77 -3.26 3.12
CA GLY A 15 3.50 -4.69 3.12
C GLY A 15 2.75 -5.17 1.88
N VAL A 16 3.08 -6.39 1.45
CA VAL A 16 2.35 -7.16 0.45
C VAL A 16 2.00 -8.50 1.07
N TYR A 17 0.72 -8.86 1.01
CA TYR A 17 0.20 -10.10 1.58
C TYR A 17 -0.46 -10.92 0.48
N TYR A 18 -0.22 -12.23 0.53
CA TYR A 18 -0.78 -13.18 -0.41
C TYR A 18 -1.56 -14.25 0.37
N ASN A 19 -2.81 -14.46 -0.02
CA ASN A 19 -3.63 -15.58 0.42
C ASN A 19 -4.26 -16.23 -0.82
N PRO A 20 -3.78 -17.40 -1.27
CA PRO A 20 -4.32 -18.07 -2.46
C PRO A 20 -5.81 -18.42 -2.35
N ASN A 21 -6.35 -18.50 -1.13
CA ASN A 21 -7.77 -18.78 -0.87
C ASN A 21 -8.57 -17.49 -0.58
N GLY A 22 -7.93 -16.32 -0.69
CA GLY A 22 -8.55 -15.01 -0.50
C GLY A 22 -9.16 -14.46 -1.78
N HIS A 23 -10.17 -13.61 -1.64
CA HIS A 23 -10.76 -12.84 -2.74
C HIS A 23 -10.81 -11.35 -2.35
N PRO A 24 -9.89 -10.51 -2.85
CA PRO A 24 -8.78 -10.84 -3.75
C PRO A 24 -7.64 -11.62 -3.05
N PRO A 25 -6.79 -12.32 -3.82
CA PRO A 25 -5.65 -13.06 -3.29
C PRO A 25 -4.53 -12.16 -2.78
N TYR A 26 -4.40 -10.94 -3.31
CA TYR A 26 -3.34 -10.00 -2.93
C TYR A 26 -3.90 -8.77 -2.21
N ILE A 27 -3.23 -8.40 -1.12
CA ILE A 27 -3.46 -7.15 -0.41
C ILE A 27 -2.15 -6.38 -0.33
N ILE A 28 -2.17 -5.13 -0.80
CA ILE A 28 -1.08 -4.17 -0.71
C ILE A 28 -1.44 -3.17 0.38
N SER A 29 -0.55 -3.00 1.36
CA SER A 29 -0.84 -2.21 2.56
C SER A 29 0.13 -1.05 2.74
N GLU A 30 -0.41 0.05 3.25
CA GLU A 30 0.35 1.18 3.77
C GLU A 30 -0.17 1.54 5.17
N ALA A 31 0.72 1.86 6.09
CA ALA A 31 0.37 2.34 7.42
C ALA A 31 0.81 3.80 7.62
N LYS A 32 -0.09 4.64 8.15
CA LYS A 32 0.22 6.01 8.54
C LYS A 32 -0.15 6.26 9.99
N TYR A 33 0.81 6.81 10.75
CA TYR A 33 0.62 7.14 12.16
C TYR A 33 0.07 8.56 12.37
N ASN A 34 -0.91 8.66 13.26
CA ASN A 34 -1.58 9.87 13.73
C ASN A 34 -2.10 10.79 12.60
N LYS A 35 -1.30 11.82 12.27
CA LYS A 35 -1.60 12.87 11.28
C LYS A 35 -0.86 12.65 9.95
N ALA A 36 0.02 11.65 9.86
CA ALA A 36 0.70 11.29 8.62
C ALA A 36 -0.31 10.93 7.53
N LYS A 37 0.02 11.29 6.30
CA LYS A 37 -0.83 11.10 5.12
C LYS A 37 -0.03 10.43 4.02
N LEU A 38 -0.74 9.86 3.05
CA LEU A 38 -0.15 9.49 1.77
C LEU A 38 0.45 10.73 1.11
N SER A 39 1.65 10.60 0.56
CA SER A 39 2.27 11.65 -0.24
C SER A 39 1.53 11.78 -1.57
N LYS A 40 1.44 13.00 -2.08
CA LYS A 40 0.69 13.35 -3.30
C LYS A 40 1.56 14.22 -4.21
N GLY A 41 1.39 14.09 -5.53
CA GLY A 41 2.16 14.83 -6.53
C GLY A 41 3.66 14.58 -6.41
N LEU A 42 4.06 13.30 -6.42
CA LEU A 42 5.46 12.91 -6.36
C LEU A 42 6.19 13.35 -7.63
N ALA A 43 7.53 13.38 -7.56
CA ALA A 43 8.37 13.87 -8.66
C ALA A 43 8.25 13.04 -9.95
N ASP A 44 7.84 11.77 -9.84
CA ASP A 44 7.56 10.87 -10.97
C ASP A 44 6.14 11.03 -11.52
N GLY A 45 5.36 11.99 -11.03
CA GLY A 45 4.00 12.27 -11.47
C GLY A 45 2.92 11.43 -10.78
N THR A 46 3.30 10.50 -9.91
CA THR A 46 2.38 9.60 -9.22
C THR A 46 1.96 10.11 -7.83
N ASP A 47 0.92 9.52 -7.27
CA ASP A 47 0.53 9.64 -5.87
C ASP A 47 0.89 8.37 -5.11
N GLN A 48 1.28 8.49 -3.84
CA GLN A 48 1.53 7.29 -3.02
C GLN A 48 0.28 6.41 -2.95
N MET A 49 0.46 5.11 -3.20
CA MET A 49 -0.56 4.06 -3.26
C MET A 49 -1.54 4.13 -4.45
N ASP A 50 -1.30 4.98 -5.46
CA ASP A 50 -2.03 4.84 -6.73
C ASP A 50 -1.48 3.64 -7.53
N LEU A 51 -2.22 3.24 -8.57
CA LEU A 51 -1.91 2.05 -9.36
C LEU A 51 -0.50 2.11 -9.95
N GLU A 52 -0.12 3.25 -10.52
CA GLU A 52 1.18 3.44 -11.17
C GLU A 52 2.32 3.45 -10.15
N TRP A 53 2.13 4.13 -9.02
CA TRP A 53 3.09 4.18 -7.91
C TRP A 53 3.37 2.80 -7.34
N ILE A 54 2.31 2.00 -7.15
CA ILE A 54 2.40 0.61 -6.69
C ILE A 54 3.19 -0.21 -7.70
N ASN A 55 2.78 -0.18 -8.97
CA ASN A 55 3.41 -0.98 -10.02
C ASN A 55 4.92 -0.68 -10.14
N ASN A 56 5.30 0.61 -10.07
CA ASN A 56 6.69 1.07 -10.15
C ASN A 56 7.56 0.69 -8.95
N ARG A 57 7.01 0.11 -7.89
CA ARG A 57 7.71 -0.16 -6.62
C ARG A 57 7.52 -1.58 -6.10
N LEU A 58 6.71 -2.41 -6.76
CA LEU A 58 6.50 -3.81 -6.37
C LEU A 58 7.79 -4.63 -6.45
N ASP A 59 8.65 -4.38 -7.44
CA ASP A 59 9.95 -5.04 -7.64
C ASP A 59 10.88 -4.97 -6.41
N ARG A 60 10.70 -3.92 -5.58
CA ARG A 60 11.44 -3.72 -4.33
C ARG A 60 10.78 -4.37 -3.12
N ALA A 61 9.51 -4.75 -3.25
CA ALA A 61 8.69 -5.29 -2.16
C ALA A 61 8.51 -6.81 -2.23
N VAL A 62 8.63 -7.42 -3.42
CA VAL A 62 8.40 -8.84 -3.65
C VAL A 62 9.48 -9.48 -4.54
N SER A 63 9.49 -10.81 -4.63
CA SER A 63 10.32 -11.55 -5.60
C SER A 63 9.81 -11.37 -7.04
N GLU A 64 10.66 -11.63 -8.03
CA GLU A 64 10.28 -11.57 -9.46
C GLU A 64 9.08 -12.48 -9.80
N GLU A 65 9.02 -13.68 -9.21
CA GLU A 65 7.88 -14.61 -9.37
C GLU A 65 6.57 -13.98 -8.90
N HIS A 66 6.57 -13.38 -7.70
CA HIS A 66 5.38 -12.73 -7.16
C HIS A 66 5.07 -11.40 -7.84
N LEU A 67 6.08 -10.68 -8.33
CA LEU A 67 5.89 -9.45 -9.09
C LEU A 67 5.00 -9.68 -10.32
N ALA A 68 5.36 -10.66 -11.14
CA ALA A 68 4.60 -10.98 -12.35
C ALA A 68 3.17 -11.42 -12.03
N ALA A 69 2.99 -12.26 -11.00
CA ALA A 69 1.67 -12.72 -10.57
C ALA A 69 0.78 -11.59 -10.02
N ILE A 70 1.36 -10.63 -9.30
CA ILE A 70 0.62 -9.47 -8.80
C ILE A 70 0.24 -8.54 -9.95
N GLN A 71 1.14 -8.29 -10.90
CA GLN A 71 0.86 -7.46 -12.06
C GLN A 71 -0.29 -8.03 -12.92
N ASP A 72 -0.30 -9.35 -13.14
CA ASP A 72 -1.42 -10.05 -13.78
C ASP A 72 -2.72 -9.90 -12.97
N ALA A 73 -2.68 -10.11 -11.66
CA ALA A 73 -3.84 -9.93 -10.79
C ALA A 73 -4.37 -8.49 -10.78
N MET A 74 -3.51 -7.47 -10.94
CA MET A 74 -3.92 -6.07 -11.05
C MET A 74 -4.76 -5.83 -12.30
N GLU A 75 -4.49 -6.50 -13.42
CA GLU A 75 -5.28 -6.39 -14.65
C GLU A 75 -6.70 -6.95 -14.50
N PHE A 76 -6.88 -7.97 -13.65
CA PHE A 76 -8.16 -8.60 -13.38
C PHE A 76 -8.93 -8.02 -12.19
N GLY A 77 -8.35 -7.05 -11.47
CA GLY A 77 -8.95 -6.49 -10.24
C GLY A 77 -8.85 -7.42 -9.03
N ASP A 78 -7.95 -8.42 -9.08
CA ASP A 78 -7.67 -9.39 -8.03
C ASP A 78 -6.59 -8.90 -7.05
N VAL A 79 -6.54 -7.59 -6.83
CA VAL A 79 -5.67 -6.92 -5.86
C VAL A 79 -6.48 -5.87 -5.10
N GLN A 80 -6.23 -5.76 -3.80
CA GLN A 80 -6.77 -4.67 -2.98
C GLN A 80 -5.67 -3.86 -2.33
N SER A 81 -5.86 -2.54 -2.32
CA SER A 81 -5.00 -1.60 -1.60
C SER A 81 -5.67 -1.12 -0.32
N HIS A 82 -4.96 -1.19 0.82
CA HIS A 82 -5.48 -0.80 2.13
C HIS A 82 -4.58 0.19 2.84
N LEU A 83 -5.17 1.30 3.31
CA LEU A 83 -4.52 2.29 4.17
C LEU A 83 -4.96 2.10 5.62
N PHE A 84 -4.00 1.77 6.47
CA PHE A 84 -4.15 1.66 7.92
C PHE A 84 -3.75 2.98 8.58
N ASN A 85 -4.73 3.73 9.07
CA ASN A 85 -4.48 4.92 9.88
C ASN A 85 -4.47 4.55 11.36
N VAL A 86 -3.28 4.47 11.95
CA VAL A 86 -3.07 4.19 13.38
C VAL A 86 -3.11 5.51 14.14
N LYS A 87 -4.03 5.67 15.08
CA LYS A 87 -4.16 6.88 15.89
C LYS A 87 -3.27 6.82 17.13
N GLU A 88 -2.97 7.99 17.69
CA GLU A 88 -2.14 8.13 18.89
C GLU A 88 -2.70 7.36 20.09
N ASN A 89 -4.04 7.26 20.18
CA ASN A 89 -4.73 6.47 21.21
C ASN A 89 -4.82 4.95 20.88
N GLY A 90 -4.10 4.46 19.88
CA GLY A 90 -4.10 3.05 19.47
C GLY A 90 -5.26 2.61 18.59
N ARG A 91 -6.25 3.48 18.31
CA ARG A 91 -7.35 3.15 17.38
C ARG A 91 -6.82 2.98 15.96
N ILE A 92 -7.23 1.92 15.28
CA ILE A 92 -6.91 1.67 13.87
C ILE A 92 -8.15 1.95 13.02
N ILE A 93 -7.98 2.72 11.95
CA ILE A 93 -8.99 2.91 10.90
C ILE A 93 -8.43 2.31 9.62
N VAL A 94 -9.11 1.31 9.08
CA VAL A 94 -8.76 0.66 7.81
C VAL A 94 -9.61 1.28 6.71
N ASN A 95 -8.98 1.67 5.60
CA ASN A 95 -9.66 2.18 4.42
C ASN A 95 -9.16 1.42 3.21
N GLN A 96 -10.07 0.84 2.44
CA GLN A 96 -9.74 0.37 1.10
C GLN A 96 -9.56 1.58 0.18
N LEU A 97 -8.57 1.51 -0.71
CA LEU A 97 -8.27 2.53 -1.70
C LEU A 97 -8.66 2.04 -3.10
N ASP A 98 -9.12 2.97 -3.93
CA ASP A 98 -9.21 2.78 -5.38
C ASP A 98 -7.85 2.99 -6.06
N ASP A 99 -7.82 2.75 -7.37
CA ASP A 99 -6.61 2.85 -8.22
C ASP A 99 -6.00 4.27 -8.25
N MET A 100 -6.74 5.27 -7.79
CA MET A 100 -6.31 6.68 -7.69
C MET A 100 -5.92 7.04 -6.25
N ALA A 101 -5.68 6.04 -5.40
CA ALA A 101 -5.39 6.18 -3.98
C ALA A 101 -6.45 6.96 -3.19
N LYS A 102 -7.72 6.90 -3.61
CA LYS A 102 -8.84 7.52 -2.90
C LYS A 102 -9.55 6.46 -2.08
N LYS A 103 -9.98 6.88 -0.88
CA LYS A 103 -10.75 6.01 0.01
C LYS A 103 -12.09 5.68 -0.63
N MET A 104 -12.37 4.38 -0.74
CA MET A 104 -13.67 3.89 -1.18
C MET A 104 -14.73 4.16 -0.11
N LYS A 105 -15.98 4.40 -0.55
CA LYS A 105 -17.12 4.68 0.35
C LYS A 105 -17.82 3.41 0.79
#